data_AF-A0A453JYY2-F1
#
_entry.id   AF-A0A453JYY2-F1
#
_cell.length_a   1.000
_cell.length_b   1.000
_cell.length_c   1.000
_cell.angle_alpha   90.00
_cell.angle_beta   90.00
_cell.angle_gamma   90.00
#
_symmetry.space_group_name_H-M   'P 1'
#
loop_
_entity.id
_entity.type
_entity.pdbx_description
1 polymer ?
#
loop_
_entity_poly.entity_id
_entity_poly.type
_entity_poly.pdbx_seq_one_letter_code
_entity_poly.pdbx_strand_id
1 'polypeptide(L)'
;MLDYLYTSQYQMRGILTVSLGRIEGPNSESFTHAVFMRFQQKEDIAKFQSSSYYSKVLDEHVKPVSYGLVSVDFESEVEDDIIPLFRRGEDFNYGVEFMLLISFLETASRESVEDALAHLQKLIIHYSSFIVQATSGCCLDHMDSLYSHASVIRFPSIDDFKLFKESTEYKDVRLLHFHR
;
A
#
# COMPACT_ATOMS: atom_id res chain seq x y z
N MET A 1 4.33 -15.00 -12.42
CA MET A 1 3.27 -14.00 -12.21
C MET A 1 3.88 -12.64 -11.83
N LEU A 2 4.49 -12.52 -10.65
CA LEU A 2 5.00 -11.24 -10.14
C LEU A 2 6.06 -10.59 -11.04
N ASP A 3 6.97 -11.36 -11.63
CA ASP A 3 7.98 -10.80 -12.56
C ASP A 3 7.34 -10.07 -13.75
N TYR A 4 6.25 -10.61 -14.30
CA TYR A 4 5.52 -9.97 -15.40
C TYR A 4 4.85 -8.68 -14.96
N LEU A 5 4.30 -8.62 -13.75
CA LEU A 5 3.77 -7.39 -13.18
C LEU A 5 4.88 -6.35 -12.94
N TYR A 6 6.04 -6.79 -12.45
CA TYR A 6 7.23 -5.95 -12.28
C TYR A 6 7.69 -5.32 -13.58
N THR A 7 7.61 -6.05 -14.71
CA THR A 7 8.03 -5.50 -16.00
C THR A 7 7.21 -4.30 -16.49
N SER A 8 6.01 -4.09 -15.94
CA SER A 8 5.15 -2.96 -16.32
C SER A 8 5.84 -1.61 -16.15
N GLN A 9 6.70 -1.47 -15.13
CA GLN A 9 7.47 -0.23 -14.89
C GLN A 9 8.41 0.15 -16.06
N TYR A 10 8.82 -0.82 -16.86
CA TYR A 10 9.72 -0.59 -18.00
C TYR A 10 8.97 -0.34 -19.31
N GLN A 11 7.72 -0.81 -19.39
CA GLN A 11 6.89 -0.71 -20.59
C GLN A 11 5.95 0.49 -20.55
N MET A 12 5.68 1.02 -19.36
CA MET A 12 4.68 2.06 -19.15
C MET A 12 5.28 3.27 -18.45
N ARG A 13 5.04 4.45 -19.03
CA ARG A 13 5.46 5.72 -18.45
C ARG A 13 4.56 6.09 -17.27
N GLY A 14 5.11 6.84 -16.32
CA GLY A 14 4.38 7.35 -15.16
C GLY A 14 4.46 6.44 -13.92
N ILE A 15 4.94 5.21 -14.04
CA ILE A 15 5.24 4.35 -12.86
C ILE A 15 6.56 4.81 -12.24
N LEU A 16 6.52 5.25 -10.99
CA LEU A 16 7.69 5.70 -10.23
C LEU A 16 8.40 4.54 -9.52
N THR A 17 7.62 3.64 -8.92
CA THR A 17 8.15 2.46 -8.23
C THR A 17 7.12 1.33 -8.21
N VAL A 18 7.62 0.10 -8.16
CA VAL A 18 6.83 -1.12 -8.00
C VAL A 18 7.46 -1.95 -6.90
N SER A 19 6.67 -2.29 -5.88
CA SER A 19 7.01 -3.24 -4.83
C SER A 19 6.03 -4.39 -4.87
N LEU A 20 6.52 -5.62 -4.84
CA LEU A 20 5.67 -6.80 -4.90
C LEU A 20 6.27 -7.97 -4.14
N GLY A 21 5.41 -8.85 -3.66
CA GLY A 21 5.87 -9.97 -2.85
C GLY A 21 4.74 -10.84 -2.36
N ARG A 22 5.13 -11.85 -1.59
CA ARG A 22 4.20 -12.73 -0.87
C ARG A 22 3.80 -12.06 0.45
N ILE A 23 2.53 -12.18 0.82
CA ILE A 23 2.03 -11.70 2.10
C ILE A 23 2.49 -12.67 3.19
N GLU A 24 3.17 -12.14 4.20
CA GLU A 24 3.59 -12.86 5.39
C GLU A 24 2.44 -12.95 6.40
N GLY A 25 1.97 -14.17 6.66
CA GLY A 25 0.92 -14.46 7.63
C GLY A 25 -0.52 -14.34 7.10
N PRO A 26 -1.49 -14.83 7.88
CA PRO A 26 -2.90 -14.83 7.47
C PRO A 26 -3.50 -13.43 7.49
N ASN A 27 -4.32 -13.13 6.48
CA ASN A 27 -5.21 -11.96 6.45
C ASN A 27 -6.68 -12.42 6.34
N SER A 28 -7.61 -11.53 6.63
CA SER A 28 -9.05 -11.83 6.67
C SER A 28 -9.61 -12.34 5.34
N GLU A 29 -8.98 -11.95 4.24
CA GLU A 29 -9.44 -12.22 2.87
C GLU A 29 -8.57 -13.27 2.16
N SER A 30 -7.65 -13.92 2.89
CA SER A 30 -6.76 -14.97 2.36
C SER A 30 -5.91 -14.55 1.15
N PHE A 31 -5.61 -13.27 0.99
CA PHE A 31 -4.69 -12.80 -0.05
C PHE A 31 -3.30 -13.41 0.16
N THR A 32 -2.65 -13.81 -0.92
CA THR A 32 -1.34 -14.49 -0.85
C THR A 32 -0.19 -13.63 -1.35
N HIS A 33 -0.47 -12.66 -2.22
CA HIS A 33 0.51 -11.77 -2.83
C HIS A 33 -0.04 -10.35 -2.82
N ALA A 34 0.85 -9.38 -2.71
CA ALA A 34 0.54 -7.97 -2.78
C ALA A 34 1.41 -7.29 -3.84
N VAL A 35 0.83 -6.27 -4.48
CA VAL A 35 1.52 -5.42 -5.45
C VAL A 35 1.19 -3.99 -5.11
N PHE A 36 2.22 -3.20 -4.85
CA PHE A 36 2.14 -1.76 -4.66
C PHE A 36 2.82 -1.07 -5.84
N MET A 37 2.12 -0.14 -6.47
CA MET A 37 2.65 0.69 -7.53
C MET A 37 2.41 2.16 -7.19
N ARG A 38 3.42 2.99 -7.40
CA ARG A 38 3.28 4.44 -7.29
C ARG A 38 3.33 5.06 -8.67
N PHE A 39 2.39 5.95 -8.93
CA PHE A 39 2.31 6.71 -10.17
C PHE A 39 2.66 8.17 -9.93
N GLN A 40 3.16 8.85 -10.98
CA GLN A 40 3.49 10.27 -10.92
C GLN A 40 2.24 11.15 -10.84
N GLN A 41 1.19 10.78 -11.57
CA GLN A 41 -0.06 11.52 -11.66
C GLN A 41 -1.25 10.54 -11.68
N LYS A 42 -2.42 11.01 -11.26
CA LYS A 42 -3.67 10.22 -11.27
C LYS A 42 -4.01 9.72 -12.68
N GLU A 43 -3.75 10.54 -13.71
CA GLU A 43 -4.01 10.18 -15.11
C GLU A 43 -3.16 9.00 -15.58
N ASP A 44 -2.00 8.77 -14.97
CA ASP A 44 -1.15 7.64 -15.30
C ASP A 44 -1.71 6.31 -14.77
N ILE A 45 -2.55 6.33 -13.73
CA ILE A 45 -3.31 5.15 -13.26
C ILE A 45 -4.38 4.77 -14.29
N ALA A 46 -5.08 5.74 -14.88
CA ALA A 46 -6.07 5.46 -15.92
C ALA A 46 -5.43 4.88 -17.19
N LYS A 47 -4.26 5.43 -17.61
CA LYS A 47 -3.46 4.88 -18.72
C LYS A 47 -2.91 3.49 -18.37
N PHE A 48 -2.45 3.35 -17.13
CA PHE A 48 -2.36 2.13 -16.32
C PHE A 48 -3.25 0.98 -16.76
N GLN A 49 -4.48 1.14 -16.31
CA GLN A 49 -5.56 0.16 -16.32
C GLN A 49 -6.12 -0.07 -17.72
N SER A 50 -6.08 0.93 -18.60
CA SER A 50 -6.52 0.83 -20.00
C SER A 50 -5.45 0.26 -20.95
N SER A 51 -4.25 -0.04 -20.45
CA SER A 51 -3.14 -0.54 -21.27
C SER A 51 -3.34 -1.97 -21.73
N SER A 52 -3.22 -2.17 -23.05
CA SER A 52 -3.22 -3.51 -23.65
C SER A 52 -2.08 -4.39 -23.12
N TYR A 53 -0.95 -3.79 -22.72
CA TYR A 53 0.16 -4.54 -22.12
C TYR A 53 -0.24 -5.10 -20.76
N TYR A 54 -0.80 -4.26 -19.88
CA TYR A 54 -1.20 -4.67 -18.55
C TYR A 54 -2.34 -5.71 -18.61
N SER A 55 -3.34 -5.49 -19.48
CA SER A 55 -4.41 -6.48 -19.69
C SER A 55 -3.86 -7.84 -20.14
N LYS A 56 -2.89 -7.85 -21.07
CA LYS A 56 -2.23 -9.09 -21.52
C LYS A 56 -1.49 -9.78 -20.38
N VAL A 57 -0.75 -9.04 -19.55
CA VAL A 57 -0.07 -9.60 -18.37
C VAL A 57 -1.08 -10.23 -17.39
N LEU A 58 -2.21 -9.56 -17.16
CA LEU A 58 -3.27 -10.12 -16.31
C LEU A 58 -3.83 -11.42 -16.89
N ASP A 59 -4.18 -11.43 -18.17
CA ASP A 59 -4.83 -12.56 -18.84
C ASP A 59 -3.90 -13.77 -19.00
N GLU A 60 -2.63 -13.55 -19.35
CA GLU A 60 -1.69 -14.64 -19.63
C GLU A 60 -0.95 -15.14 -18.38
N HIS A 61 -0.80 -14.32 -17.33
CA HIS A 61 0.12 -14.62 -16.23
C HIS A 61 -0.47 -14.50 -14.82
N VAL A 62 -1.56 -13.77 -14.62
CA VAL A 62 -2.19 -13.59 -13.29
C VAL A 62 -3.45 -14.44 -13.17
N LYS A 63 -4.46 -14.16 -13.99
CA LYS A 63 -5.77 -14.84 -13.97
C LYS A 63 -5.68 -16.38 -14.03
N PRO A 64 -4.77 -17.00 -14.82
CA PRO A 64 -4.69 -18.46 -14.88
C PRO A 64 -4.27 -19.12 -13.57
N VAL A 65 -3.66 -18.38 -12.65
CA VAL A 65 -3.08 -18.91 -11.39
C VAL A 65 -3.66 -18.27 -10.14
N SER A 66 -4.52 -17.25 -10.27
CA SER A 66 -5.12 -16.51 -9.15
C SER A 66 -6.60 -16.85 -8.98
N TYR A 67 -7.06 -17.01 -7.74
CA TYR A 67 -8.50 -17.14 -7.43
C TYR A 67 -9.28 -15.82 -7.57
N GLY A 68 -8.58 -14.69 -7.48
CA GLY A 68 -9.17 -13.36 -7.56
C GLY A 68 -8.11 -12.27 -7.42
N LEU A 69 -8.51 -11.03 -7.68
CA LEU A 69 -7.70 -9.83 -7.54
C LEU A 69 -8.58 -8.73 -6.97
N VAL A 70 -8.07 -8.01 -5.98
CA VAL A 70 -8.65 -6.75 -5.50
C VAL A 70 -7.62 -5.65 -5.78
N SER A 71 -8.09 -4.52 -6.32
CA SER A 71 -7.27 -3.35 -6.59
C SER A 71 -7.85 -2.17 -5.82
N VAL A 72 -6.98 -1.36 -5.22
CA VAL A 72 -7.35 -0.14 -4.52
C VAL A 72 -6.43 0.96 -5.00
N ASP A 73 -7.02 2.00 -5.57
CA ASP A 73 -6.30 3.21 -5.96
C ASP A 73 -6.57 4.29 -4.92
N PHE A 74 -5.52 4.91 -4.42
CA PHE A 74 -5.63 5.99 -3.44
C PHE A 74 -4.64 7.10 -3.77
N GLU A 75 -5.05 8.33 -3.49
CA GLU A 75 -4.22 9.50 -3.67
C GLU A 75 -3.47 9.80 -2.37
N SER A 76 -2.16 9.95 -2.45
CA SER A 76 -1.32 10.26 -1.29
C SER A 76 -0.14 11.14 -1.70
N GLU A 77 0.28 11.99 -0.77
CA GLU A 77 1.47 12.81 -0.89
C GLU A 77 2.66 12.14 -0.21
N VAL A 78 3.87 12.39 -0.72
CA VAL A 78 5.13 12.03 -0.04
C VAL A 78 5.69 13.32 0.52
N GLU A 79 5.58 13.51 1.83
CA GLU A 79 6.12 14.70 2.49
C GLU A 79 7.66 14.69 2.43
N ASP A 80 8.23 15.80 1.98
CA ASP A 80 9.62 16.27 2.13
C ASP A 80 10.81 15.41 1.62
N ASP A 81 10.64 14.15 1.23
CA ASP A 81 11.72 13.37 0.60
C ASP A 81 11.21 12.31 -0.38
N ILE A 82 11.40 12.55 -1.68
CA ILE A 82 11.13 11.55 -2.74
C ILE A 82 12.28 10.56 -2.90
N ILE A 83 13.46 10.82 -2.34
CA ILE A 83 14.65 9.99 -2.52
C ILE A 83 14.37 8.53 -2.12
N PRO A 84 13.70 8.22 -0.98
CA PRO A 84 13.34 6.85 -0.60
C PRO A 84 12.58 6.05 -1.67
N LEU A 85 11.85 6.72 -2.59
CA LEU A 85 11.20 6.07 -3.73
C LEU A 85 12.19 5.50 -4.74
N PHE A 86 13.36 6.11 -4.87
CA PHE A 86 14.32 5.86 -5.94
C PHE A 86 15.64 5.24 -5.45
N ARG A 87 15.80 4.93 -4.15
CA ARG A 87 17.06 4.41 -3.60
C ARG A 87 17.36 3.02 -4.14
N ARG A 88 18.13 2.96 -5.23
CA ARG A 88 18.76 1.76 -5.79
C ARG A 88 20.09 1.51 -5.08
N GLY A 89 20.29 0.31 -4.52
CA GLY A 89 21.53 -0.11 -3.85
C GLY A 89 21.35 -1.39 -3.03
N GLU A 90 22.44 -2.12 -2.74
CA GLU A 90 22.40 -3.43 -2.06
C GLU A 90 21.70 -3.39 -0.69
N ASP A 91 21.81 -2.28 0.03
CA ASP A 91 21.19 -2.08 1.36
C ASP A 91 19.65 -1.97 1.33
N PHE A 92 19.04 -1.74 0.15
CA PHE A 92 17.60 -1.44 0.02
C PHE A 92 16.87 -2.28 -1.04
N ASN A 93 17.53 -3.29 -1.60
CA ASN A 93 16.90 -4.30 -2.46
C ASN A 93 15.88 -5.16 -1.70
N TYR A 94 15.88 -5.08 -0.36
CA TYR A 94 15.04 -5.84 0.53
C TYR A 94 14.34 -4.90 1.52
N GLY A 95 13.15 -5.28 1.97
CA GLY A 95 12.32 -4.48 2.87
C GLY A 95 10.94 -5.10 3.02
N VAL A 96 10.11 -4.51 3.89
CA VAL A 96 8.74 -4.98 4.11
C VAL A 96 7.77 -3.85 3.81
N GLU A 97 6.87 -4.10 2.85
CA GLU A 97 5.71 -3.24 2.62
C GLU A 97 4.59 -3.65 3.57
N PHE A 98 4.22 -2.72 4.45
CA PHE A 98 3.08 -2.87 5.33
C PHE A 98 1.90 -2.09 4.77
N MET A 99 0.96 -2.80 4.16
CA MET A 99 -0.24 -2.25 3.54
C MET A 99 -1.44 -2.38 4.49
N LEU A 100 -2.07 -1.25 4.79
CA LEU A 100 -3.30 -1.14 5.57
C LEU A 100 -4.42 -0.66 4.64
N LEU A 101 -5.48 -1.45 4.51
CA LEU A 101 -6.71 -1.06 3.83
C LEU A 101 -7.79 -0.85 4.88
N ILE A 102 -8.40 0.33 4.89
CA ILE A 102 -9.25 0.81 5.99
C ILE A 102 -10.65 1.10 5.46
N SER A 103 -11.63 0.42 6.04
CA SER A 103 -13.05 0.74 5.87
C SER A 103 -13.59 1.29 7.18
N PHE A 104 -13.98 2.56 7.19
CA PHE A 104 -14.74 3.12 8.30
C PHE A 104 -16.22 2.75 8.18
N LEU A 105 -16.93 2.70 9.32
CA LEU A 105 -18.38 2.49 9.32
C LEU A 105 -19.07 3.68 8.64
N GLU A 106 -20.13 3.42 7.88
CA GLU A 106 -20.95 4.49 7.28
C GLU A 106 -21.53 5.47 8.32
N THR A 107 -21.71 5.00 9.55
CA THR A 107 -22.20 5.79 10.68
C THR A 107 -21.11 6.56 11.42
N ALA A 108 -19.83 6.35 11.09
CA ALA A 108 -18.74 7.05 11.74
C ALA A 108 -18.81 8.55 11.40
N SER A 109 -18.66 9.40 12.42
CA SER A 109 -18.59 10.84 12.20
C SER A 109 -17.30 11.21 11.48
N ARG A 110 -17.34 12.30 10.71
CA ARG A 110 -16.13 12.85 10.06
C ARG A 110 -15.01 13.12 11.06
N GLU A 111 -15.34 13.68 12.23
CA GLU A 111 -14.37 13.96 13.30
C GLU A 111 -13.70 12.67 13.82
N SER A 112 -14.46 11.59 13.97
CA SER A 112 -13.92 10.30 14.40
C SER A 112 -12.97 9.69 13.36
N VAL A 113 -13.28 9.85 12.07
CA VAL A 113 -12.40 9.42 10.97
C VAL A 113 -11.11 10.24 10.96
N GLU A 114 -11.23 11.57 11.04
CA GLU A 114 -10.07 12.47 11.07
C GLU A 114 -9.18 12.22 12.31
N ASP A 115 -9.77 11.96 13.47
CA ASP A 115 -9.04 11.62 14.69
C ASP A 115 -8.29 10.28 14.56
N ALA A 116 -8.92 9.24 13.99
CA ALA A 116 -8.28 7.96 13.72
C ALA A 116 -7.06 8.11 12.78
N LEU A 117 -7.21 8.90 11.72
CA LEU A 117 -6.13 9.18 10.77
C LEU A 117 -5.00 9.99 11.42
N ALA A 118 -5.35 10.98 12.25
CA ALA A 118 -4.36 11.77 12.99
C ALA A 118 -3.55 10.91 13.98
N HIS A 119 -4.18 9.93 14.64
CA HIS A 119 -3.47 8.97 15.49
C HIS A 119 -2.53 8.08 14.70
N LEU A 120 -2.95 7.59 13.52
CA LEU A 120 -2.07 6.84 12.63
C LEU A 120 -0.87 7.68 12.17
N GLN A 121 -1.08 8.95 11.81
CA GLN A 121 0.00 9.85 11.41
C GLN A 121 0.98 10.12 12.57
N LYS A 122 0.47 10.38 13.78
CA LYS A 122 1.31 10.54 14.99
C LYS A 122 2.17 9.31 15.24
N LEU A 123 1.60 8.11 15.06
CA LEU A 123 2.32 6.85 15.20
C LEU A 123 3.46 6.73 14.16
N ILE A 124 3.19 7.05 12.90
CA ILE A 124 4.20 7.05 11.84
C ILE A 124 5.33 8.03 12.16
N ILE A 125 5.01 9.25 12.60
CA ILE A 125 6.01 10.25 13.00
C ILE A 125 6.85 9.74 14.18
N HIS A 126 6.21 9.13 15.18
CA HIS A 126 6.88 8.59 16.35
C HIS A 126 7.93 7.51 15.99
N TYR A 127 7.63 6.67 15.00
CA TYR A 127 8.53 5.61 14.52
C TYR A 127 9.33 6.00 13.26
N SER A 128 9.40 7.28 12.91
CA SER A 128 10.05 7.76 11.68
C SER A 128 11.52 7.32 11.53
N SER A 129 12.25 7.09 12.63
CA SER A 129 13.62 6.59 12.59
C SER A 129 13.76 5.15 12.07
N PHE A 130 12.68 4.36 12.11
CA PHE A 130 12.63 2.96 11.67
C PHE A 130 11.76 2.76 10.42
N ILE A 131 11.18 3.84 9.89
CA ILE A 131 10.34 3.84 8.70
C ILE A 131 11.14 4.45 7.55
N VAL A 132 11.24 3.72 6.45
CA VAL A 132 11.89 4.22 5.22
C VAL A 132 10.99 5.23 4.52
N GLN A 133 9.70 4.91 4.46
CA GLN A 133 8.68 5.76 3.85
C GLN A 133 7.31 5.36 4.38
N ALA A 134 6.41 6.34 4.54
CA ALA A 134 5.01 6.08 4.79
C ALA A 134 4.16 7.03 3.96
N THR A 135 3.06 6.53 3.41
CA THR A 135 2.04 7.35 2.76
C THR A 135 0.67 6.81 3.08
N SER A 136 -0.27 7.71 3.34
CA SER A 136 -1.67 7.39 3.61
C SER A 136 -2.57 8.31 2.80
N GLY A 137 -3.77 7.87 2.47
CA GLY A 137 -4.68 8.67 1.67
C GLY A 137 -6.05 8.06 1.47
N CYS A 138 -6.94 8.87 0.88
CA CYS A 138 -8.30 8.48 0.52
C CYS A 138 -8.29 7.66 -0.77
N CYS A 139 -9.11 6.60 -0.82
CA CYS A 139 -9.31 5.83 -2.04
C CYS A 139 -10.06 6.66 -3.09
N LEU A 140 -9.67 6.55 -4.35
CA LEU A 140 -10.19 7.39 -5.45
C LEU A 140 -11.62 7.03 -5.87
N ASP A 141 -11.94 5.73 -5.89
CA ASP A 141 -13.25 5.22 -6.31
C ASP A 141 -14.07 4.78 -5.09
N HIS A 142 -14.77 5.72 -4.46
CA HIS A 142 -15.59 5.47 -3.27
C HIS A 142 -16.81 4.55 -3.50
N MET A 143 -17.23 4.34 -4.76
CA MET A 143 -18.46 3.60 -5.06
C MET A 143 -18.26 2.09 -5.24
N ASP A 144 -17.05 1.67 -5.64
CA ASP A 144 -16.74 0.25 -5.91
C ASP A 144 -15.62 -0.31 -5.00
N SER A 145 -14.93 0.55 -4.25
CA SER A 145 -13.90 0.12 -3.29
C SER A 145 -14.52 -0.25 -1.95
N LEU A 146 -14.25 -1.47 -1.47
CA LEU A 146 -14.58 -1.91 -0.10
C LEU A 146 -13.85 -1.10 0.98
N TYR A 147 -12.90 -0.25 0.58
CA TYR A 147 -12.05 0.50 1.49
C TYR A 147 -12.13 2.00 1.18
N SER A 148 -12.24 2.77 2.25
CA SER A 148 -12.31 4.24 2.22
C SER A 148 -10.93 4.89 2.16
N HIS A 149 -9.94 4.27 2.81
CA HIS A 149 -8.58 4.79 2.94
C HIS A 149 -7.58 3.65 2.80
N ALA A 150 -6.36 4.00 2.41
CA ALA A 150 -5.24 3.08 2.42
C ALA A 150 -4.00 3.76 2.99
N SER A 151 -3.10 2.95 3.56
CA SER A 151 -1.78 3.37 4.00
C SER A 151 -0.76 2.32 3.64
N VAL A 152 0.41 2.77 3.20
CA VAL A 152 1.57 1.93 2.88
C VAL A 152 2.76 2.45 3.65
N ILE A 153 3.35 1.60 4.48
CA ILE A 153 4.53 1.91 5.30
C ILE A 153 5.63 0.92 4.95
N ARG A 154 6.78 1.43 4.54
CA ARG A 154 7.96 0.63 4.20
C ARG A 154 8.93 0.58 5.38
N PHE A 155 9.28 -0.62 5.78
CA PHE A 155 10.32 -0.89 6.79
C PHE A 155 11.60 -1.41 6.12
N PRO A 156 12.79 -1.10 6.66
CA PRO A 156 14.04 -1.56 6.10
C PRO A 156 14.27 -3.06 6.32
N SER A 157 13.66 -3.64 7.37
CA SER A 157 13.74 -5.08 7.64
C SER A 157 12.44 -5.65 8.23
N ILE A 158 12.35 -6.98 8.24
CA ILE A 158 11.27 -7.70 8.92
C ILE A 158 11.28 -7.50 10.44
N ASP A 159 12.45 -7.27 11.03
CA ASP A 159 12.58 -7.10 12.46
C ASP A 159 12.10 -5.70 12.89
N ASP A 160 12.39 -4.65 12.11
CA ASP A 160 11.83 -3.32 12.31
C ASP A 160 10.30 -3.32 12.18
N PHE A 161 9.78 -4.05 11.18
CA PHE A 161 8.34 -4.24 11.03
C PHE A 161 7.71 -4.93 12.25
N LYS A 162 8.34 -5.99 12.77
CA LYS A 162 7.84 -6.69 13.97
C LYS A 162 7.85 -5.78 15.19
N LEU A 163 8.93 -5.04 15.42
CA LEU A 163 9.03 -4.07 16.52
C LEU A 163 7.88 -3.05 16.46
N PHE A 164 7.61 -2.50 15.27
CA PHE A 164 6.48 -1.60 15.07
C PHE A 164 5.15 -2.28 15.39
N LYS A 165 4.91 -3.48 14.85
CA LYS A 165 3.62 -4.20 15.01
C LYS A 165 3.38 -4.71 16.44
N GLU A 166 4.45 -4.93 17.19
CA GLU A 166 4.41 -5.39 18.58
C GLU A 166 4.34 -4.24 19.59
N SER A 167 4.58 -2.99 19.17
CA SER A 167 4.45 -1.81 20.01
C SER A 167 3.07 -1.67 20.65
N THR A 168 3.04 -1.10 21.85
CA THR A 168 1.81 -0.77 22.57
C THR A 168 1.00 0.25 21.80
N GLU A 169 1.67 1.25 21.23
CA GLU A 169 1.11 2.38 20.52
C GLU A 169 0.37 1.93 19.27
N TYR A 170 0.96 1.05 18.46
CA TYR A 170 0.28 0.50 17.28
C TYR A 170 -0.92 -0.37 17.68
N LYS A 171 -0.78 -1.19 18.74
CA LYS A 171 -1.88 -2.03 19.23
C LYS A 171 -3.04 -1.18 19.73
N ASP A 172 -2.75 -0.10 20.44
CA ASP A 172 -3.75 0.84 20.96
C ASP A 172 -4.47 1.56 19.83
N VAL A 173 -3.74 2.12 18.85
CA VAL A 173 -4.35 2.75 17.66
C VAL A 173 -5.24 1.77 16.92
N ARG A 174 -4.79 0.53 16.75
CA ARG A 174 -5.56 -0.53 16.10
C ARG A 174 -6.83 -0.86 16.90
N LEU A 175 -6.73 -0.98 18.22
CA LEU A 175 -7.88 -1.30 19.08
C LEU A 175 -8.90 -0.16 19.17
N LEU A 176 -8.41 1.08 19.23
CA LEU A 176 -9.23 2.27 19.43
C LEU A 176 -9.98 2.70 18.17
N HIS A 177 -9.35 2.55 17.00
CA HIS A 177 -9.85 3.19 15.77
C HIS A 177 -10.19 2.21 14.64
N PHE A 178 -9.56 1.02 14.63
CA PHE A 178 -9.65 0.10 13.50
C PHE A 178 -10.19 -1.25 13.97
N HIS A 179 -11.52 -1.30 14.15
CA HIS A 179 -12.21 -2.53 14.51
C HIS A 179 -11.96 -3.63 13.47
N ARG A 180 -11.84 -4.86 13.99
CA ARG A 180 -12.22 -6.07 13.26
C ARG A 180 -13.53 -6.58 13.86
#